data_AF-A0A9Q1BG70-F1
#
_entry.id   AF-A0A9Q1BG70-F1
#
_cell.length_a   1.000
_cell.length_b   1.000
_cell.length_c   1.000
_cell.angle_alpha   90.00
_cell.angle_beta   90.00
_cell.angle_gamma   90.00
#
_symmetry.space_group_name_H-M   'P 1'
#
loop_
_entity.id
_entity.type
_entity.pdbx_description
1 polymer ?
#
loop_
_entity_poly.entity_id
_entity_poly.type
_entity_poly.pdbx_seq_one_letter_code
_entity_poly.pdbx_strand_id
1 'polypeptide(L)'
;MGQHLKSPLNLALTETSFFGIASLGSAQCLLDCGRGVIDLVQCCGGVSSSALVAAVFLTAPEKTKDYLEELYGLVDVISPLPYGAVTPDFDLIERMRVILNDILPMNAHDKASAKLIVKGTELRLVEKYSPLTVHDVDQGSSSCLKTKGPKFFEVGEYCWQLGDEIEMTKFSTKEDLVEVKINSQILFICISVLLCRS
;
A
#
# COMPACT_ATOMS: atom_id res chain seq x y z
N MET A 1 1.71 29.12 -18.20
CA MET A 1 1.64 28.98 -16.73
C MET A 1 2.54 27.81 -16.35
N GLY A 2 3.79 28.04 -15.91
CA GLY A 2 4.73 26.92 -15.69
C GLY A 2 6.14 27.30 -15.22
N GLN A 3 6.36 28.52 -14.74
CA GLN A 3 7.72 29.05 -14.48
C GLN A 3 8.23 28.90 -13.03
N HIS A 4 7.55 28.15 -12.16
CA HIS A 4 7.95 28.05 -10.73
C HIS A 4 8.27 26.64 -10.22
N LEU A 5 8.01 25.58 -11.00
CA LEU A 5 8.31 24.22 -10.57
C LEU A 5 9.66 23.77 -11.13
N LYS A 6 10.59 23.48 -10.23
CA LYS A 6 11.95 23.04 -10.56
C LYS A 6 11.97 21.51 -10.64
N SER A 7 12.32 20.96 -11.81
CA SER A 7 12.55 19.52 -11.99
C SER A 7 13.83 19.08 -11.27
N PRO A 8 13.90 17.85 -10.72
CA PRO A 8 12.85 16.83 -10.67
C PRO A 8 11.92 16.94 -9.44
N LEU A 9 10.66 16.53 -9.60
CA LEU A 9 9.66 16.43 -8.54
C LEU A 9 9.43 14.96 -8.12
N ASN A 10 9.15 14.75 -6.84
CA ASN A 10 8.70 13.45 -6.33
C ASN A 10 7.25 13.58 -5.86
N LEU A 11 6.41 12.64 -6.27
CA LEU A 11 5.00 12.57 -5.88
C LEU A 11 4.85 11.52 -4.77
N ALA A 12 4.18 11.87 -3.67
CA ALA A 12 3.86 10.91 -2.61
C ALA A 12 2.34 10.87 -2.42
N LEU A 13 1.75 9.68 -2.57
CA LEU A 13 0.35 9.43 -2.31
C LEU A 13 0.22 8.90 -0.87
N THR A 14 -0.21 9.77 0.05
CA THR A 14 -0.25 9.47 1.48
C THR A 14 -1.60 9.02 2.00
N GLU A 15 -2.66 9.14 1.19
CA GLU A 15 -3.99 8.75 1.63
C GLU A 15 -4.14 7.23 1.61
N THR A 16 -4.73 6.69 2.67
CA THR A 16 -5.09 5.29 2.75
C THR A 16 -6.60 5.17 2.76
N SER A 17 -7.13 4.41 1.80
CA SER A 17 -8.54 3.99 1.77
C SER A 17 -8.62 2.54 1.35
N PHE A 18 -9.75 1.89 1.54
CA PHE A 18 -9.92 0.44 1.32
C PHE A 18 -9.36 -0.04 -0.04
N PHE A 19 -9.50 0.77 -1.10
CA PHE A 19 -8.89 0.50 -2.42
C PHE A 19 -8.06 1.66 -3.00
N GLY A 20 -7.80 2.71 -2.23
CA GLY A 20 -7.05 3.87 -2.72
C GLY A 20 -7.87 4.78 -3.65
N ILE A 21 -9.21 4.69 -3.66
CA ILE A 21 -10.10 5.41 -4.60
C ILE A 21 -9.89 6.93 -4.53
N ALA A 22 -9.69 7.50 -3.34
CA ALA A 22 -9.44 8.94 -3.18
C ALA A 22 -8.10 9.36 -3.83
N SER A 23 -7.03 8.58 -3.61
CA SER A 23 -5.75 8.78 -4.29
C SER A 23 -5.87 8.57 -5.80
N LEU A 24 -6.72 7.65 -6.25
CA LEU A 24 -6.96 7.36 -7.66
C LEU A 24 -7.68 8.54 -8.35
N GLY A 25 -8.68 9.14 -7.72
CA GLY A 25 -9.33 10.36 -8.20
C GLY A 25 -8.36 11.53 -8.30
N SER A 26 -7.49 11.70 -7.31
CA SER A 26 -6.43 12.71 -7.33
C SER A 26 -5.42 12.47 -8.47
N ALA A 27 -5.00 11.21 -8.66
CA ALA A 27 -4.11 10.81 -9.74
C ALA A 27 -4.75 11.05 -11.12
N GLN A 28 -6.04 10.73 -11.29
CA GLN A 28 -6.78 10.97 -12.53
C GLN A 28 -6.89 12.48 -12.83
N CYS A 29 -7.21 13.30 -11.83
CA CYS A 29 -7.25 14.75 -11.97
C CYS A 29 -5.87 15.32 -12.39
N LEU A 30 -4.78 14.78 -11.83
CA LEU A 30 -3.43 15.13 -12.26
C LEU A 30 -3.18 14.75 -13.73
N LEU A 31 -3.61 13.56 -14.17
CA LEU A 31 -3.48 13.13 -15.57
C LEU A 31 -4.23 14.04 -16.55
N ASP A 32 -5.41 14.51 -16.15
CA ASP A 32 -6.30 15.31 -16.99
C ASP A 32 -5.87 16.79 -17.03
N CYS A 33 -5.55 17.38 -15.88
CA CYS A 33 -5.33 18.83 -15.73
C CYS A 33 -3.86 19.21 -15.50
N GLY A 34 -3.01 18.25 -15.13
CA GLY A 34 -1.68 18.47 -14.56
C GLY A 34 -0.51 17.92 -15.37
N ARG A 35 -0.66 17.70 -16.69
CA ARG A 35 0.41 17.13 -17.55
C ARG A 35 1.77 17.81 -17.37
N GLY A 36 1.81 19.13 -17.27
CA GLY A 36 3.07 19.86 -17.05
C GLY A 36 3.74 19.60 -15.70
N VAL A 37 3.01 19.11 -14.70
CA VAL A 37 3.58 18.64 -13.42
C VAL A 37 4.06 17.20 -13.57
N ILE A 38 3.27 16.36 -14.24
CA ILE A 38 3.59 14.93 -14.47
C ILE A 38 4.90 14.76 -15.22
N ASP A 39 5.14 15.59 -16.24
CA ASP A 39 6.39 15.57 -17.02
C ASP A 39 7.63 15.86 -16.16
N LEU A 40 7.46 16.50 -15.00
CA LEU A 40 8.53 16.80 -14.04
C LEU A 40 8.65 15.74 -12.93
N VAL A 41 7.71 14.79 -12.83
CA VAL A 41 7.72 13.75 -11.80
C VAL A 41 8.75 12.68 -12.15
N GLN A 42 9.75 12.51 -11.29
CA GLN A 42 10.77 11.48 -11.41
C GLN A 42 10.36 10.20 -10.68
N CYS A 43 9.82 10.33 -9.47
CA CYS A 43 9.43 9.20 -8.63
C CYS A 43 8.02 9.39 -8.05
N CYS A 44 7.29 8.29 -7.89
CA CYS A 44 6.06 8.23 -7.12
C CYS A 44 6.21 7.27 -5.94
N GLY A 45 5.71 7.65 -4.77
CA GLY A 45 5.69 6.82 -3.58
C GLY A 45 4.28 6.61 -3.03
N GLY A 46 4.08 5.50 -2.33
CA GLY A 46 2.83 5.20 -1.64
C GLY A 46 2.98 4.10 -0.59
N VAL A 47 1.93 3.91 0.20
CA VAL A 47 1.83 2.88 1.23
C VAL A 47 0.53 2.13 1.03
N SER A 48 0.58 0.79 1.04
CA SER A 48 -0.60 -0.06 0.92
C SER A 48 -1.44 0.26 -0.33
N SER A 49 -2.66 0.77 -0.19
CA SER A 49 -3.54 1.04 -1.33
C SER A 49 -3.10 2.19 -2.21
N SER A 50 -2.43 3.20 -1.67
CA SER A 50 -1.88 4.27 -2.50
C SER A 50 -0.64 3.83 -3.29
N ALA A 51 0.06 2.77 -2.85
CA ALA A 51 1.15 2.17 -3.62
C ALA A 51 0.64 1.46 -4.88
N LEU A 52 -0.57 0.88 -4.84
CA LEU A 52 -1.22 0.35 -6.06
C LEU A 52 -1.48 1.47 -7.05
N VAL A 53 -2.11 2.55 -6.59
CA VAL A 53 -2.45 3.71 -7.41
C VAL A 53 -1.19 4.35 -8.00
N ALA A 54 -0.15 4.56 -7.18
CA ALA A 54 1.13 5.10 -7.63
C ALA A 54 1.74 4.26 -8.76
N ALA A 55 1.59 2.93 -8.67
CA ALA A 55 2.14 2.05 -9.67
C ALA A 55 1.32 2.00 -10.97
N VAL A 56 -0.01 1.98 -10.88
CA VAL A 56 -0.86 2.10 -12.07
C VAL A 56 -0.59 3.43 -12.76
N PHE A 57 -0.56 4.53 -12.00
CA PHE A 57 -0.23 5.87 -12.48
C PHE A 57 1.13 5.95 -13.20
N LEU A 58 2.17 5.29 -12.68
CA LEU A 58 3.51 5.28 -13.30
C LEU A 58 3.62 4.36 -14.52
N THR A 59 2.94 3.21 -14.49
CA THR A 59 3.20 2.13 -15.46
C THR A 59 2.18 2.09 -16.60
N ALA A 60 0.94 2.48 -16.32
CA ALA A 60 -0.21 2.46 -17.22
C ALA A 60 -1.20 3.60 -16.88
N PRO A 61 -0.79 4.88 -16.99
CA PRO A 61 -1.68 6.02 -16.70
C PRO A 61 -2.97 6.00 -17.54
N GLU A 62 -2.93 5.44 -18.75
CA GLU A 62 -4.09 5.26 -19.64
C GLU A 62 -5.12 4.26 -19.10
N LYS A 63 -4.68 3.31 -18.24
CA LYS A 63 -5.54 2.29 -17.61
C LYS A 63 -6.10 2.72 -16.26
N THR A 64 -5.86 3.97 -15.83
CA THR A 64 -6.35 4.50 -14.54
C THR A 64 -7.87 4.46 -14.42
N LYS A 65 -8.60 4.71 -15.52
CA LYS A 65 -10.07 4.65 -15.55
C LYS A 65 -10.58 3.20 -15.51
N ASP A 66 -10.02 2.32 -16.36
CA ASP A 66 -10.33 0.90 -16.36
C ASP A 66 -10.10 0.28 -14.96
N TYR A 67 -9.01 0.66 -14.29
CA TYR A 67 -8.72 0.23 -12.92
C TYR A 67 -9.78 0.71 -11.92
N LEU A 68 -10.29 1.93 -12.05
CA LEU A 68 -11.37 2.44 -11.20
C LEU A 68 -12.68 1.66 -11.42
N GLU A 69 -13.00 1.31 -12.67
CA GLU A 69 -14.19 0.53 -13.01
C GLU A 69 -14.11 -0.90 -12.44
N GLU A 70 -12.97 -1.57 -12.58
CA GLU A 70 -12.72 -2.88 -11.96
C GLU A 70 -12.84 -2.83 -10.43
N LEU A 71 -12.35 -1.76 -9.80
CA LEU A 71 -12.51 -1.57 -8.36
C LEU A 71 -13.97 -1.34 -7.95
N TYR A 72 -14.76 -0.61 -8.74
CA TYR A 72 -16.20 -0.47 -8.48
C TYR A 72 -16.92 -1.82 -8.62
N GLY A 73 -16.60 -2.61 -9.65
CA GLY A 73 -17.12 -3.96 -9.80
C GLY A 73 -16.77 -4.86 -8.61
N LEU A 74 -15.55 -4.73 -8.07
CA LEU A 74 -15.15 -5.44 -6.86
C LEU A 74 -15.95 -4.99 -5.61
N VAL A 75 -16.20 -3.68 -5.46
CA VAL A 75 -17.05 -3.14 -4.38
C VAL A 75 -18.48 -3.66 -4.48
N ASP A 76 -19.06 -3.74 -5.68
CA ASP A 76 -20.41 -4.26 -5.88
C ASP A 76 -20.54 -5.73 -5.48
N VAL A 77 -19.46 -6.52 -5.65
CA VAL A 77 -19.40 -7.90 -5.18
C VAL A 77 -19.21 -8.00 -3.66
N ILE A 78 -18.43 -7.08 -3.07
CA ILE A 78 -18.10 -7.10 -1.63
C ILE A 78 -19.21 -6.52 -0.76
N SER A 79 -19.87 -5.45 -1.19
CA SER A 79 -20.89 -4.73 -0.42
C SER A 79 -22.06 -5.60 0.08
N PRO A 80 -22.57 -6.60 -0.67
CA PRO A 80 -23.65 -7.45 -0.18
C PRO A 80 -23.16 -8.59 0.74
N LEU A 81 -21.85 -8.80 0.89
CA LEU A 81 -21.32 -9.90 1.70
C LEU A 81 -21.45 -9.60 3.20
N PRO A 82 -21.82 -10.61 4.02
CA PRO A 82 -22.12 -10.42 5.45
C PRO A 82 -20.94 -9.89 6.27
N TYR A 83 -19.70 -10.13 5.83
CA TYR A 83 -18.49 -9.59 6.45
C TYR A 83 -17.63 -8.80 5.44
N GLY A 84 -18.22 -8.31 4.35
CA GLY A 84 -17.47 -7.65 3.29
C GLY A 84 -16.36 -8.54 2.74
N ALA A 85 -15.16 -7.98 2.56
CA ALA A 85 -14.04 -8.70 1.94
C ALA A 85 -13.38 -9.75 2.85
N VAL A 86 -13.78 -9.85 4.12
CA VAL A 86 -13.33 -10.91 5.04
C VAL A 86 -14.38 -12.02 5.18
N THR A 87 -15.39 -12.04 4.31
CA THR A 87 -16.40 -13.10 4.28
C THR A 87 -15.72 -14.43 3.97
N PRO A 88 -15.99 -15.49 4.76
CA PRO A 88 -15.52 -16.84 4.45
C PRO A 88 -15.91 -17.20 3.01
N ASP A 89 -15.00 -17.82 2.27
CA ASP A 89 -15.13 -18.17 0.84
C ASP A 89 -14.95 -17.02 -0.17
N PHE A 90 -14.76 -15.77 0.28
CA PHE A 90 -14.38 -14.66 -0.61
C PHE A 90 -12.86 -14.43 -0.61
N ASP A 91 -12.22 -14.74 -1.74
CA ASP A 91 -10.79 -14.48 -1.93
C ASP A 91 -10.54 -13.09 -2.53
N LEU A 92 -10.40 -12.08 -1.66
CA LEU A 92 -10.03 -10.72 -2.08
C LEU A 92 -8.68 -10.69 -2.79
N ILE A 93 -7.74 -11.51 -2.34
CA ILE A 93 -6.35 -11.49 -2.82
C ILE A 93 -6.31 -11.93 -4.27
N GLU A 94 -6.97 -13.04 -4.58
CA GLU A 94 -7.04 -13.56 -5.94
C GLU A 94 -7.77 -12.59 -6.88
N ARG A 95 -8.86 -11.96 -6.42
CA ARG A 95 -9.56 -10.92 -7.21
C ARG A 95 -8.64 -9.74 -7.53
N MET A 96 -7.89 -9.24 -6.54
CA MET A 96 -6.94 -8.15 -6.75
C MET A 96 -5.78 -8.56 -7.66
N ARG A 97 -5.31 -9.81 -7.57
CA ARG A 97 -4.29 -10.37 -8.46
C ARG A 97 -4.75 -10.37 -9.90
N VAL A 98 -5.99 -10.81 -10.15
CA VAL A 98 -6.59 -10.81 -11.50
C VAL A 98 -6.68 -9.38 -12.06
N ILE A 99 -7.22 -8.43 -11.29
CA ILE A 99 -7.34 -7.03 -11.71
C ILE A 99 -5.97 -6.44 -12.04
N LEU A 100 -4.98 -6.60 -11.15
CA LEU A 100 -3.64 -6.06 -11.37
C LEU A 100 -2.94 -6.71 -12.56
N ASN A 101 -3.19 -7.99 -12.82
CA ASN A 101 -2.64 -8.68 -13.99
C ASN A 101 -3.25 -8.18 -15.29
N ASP A 102 -4.51 -7.77 -15.32
CA ASP A 102 -5.14 -7.20 -16.51
C ASP A 102 -4.70 -5.74 -16.74
N ILE A 103 -4.64 -4.94 -15.67
CA ILE A 103 -4.33 -3.50 -15.74
C ILE A 103 -2.85 -3.24 -16.00
N LEU A 104 -1.94 -4.00 -15.38
CA LEU A 104 -0.51 -3.73 -15.47
C LEU A 104 0.09 -4.32 -16.76
N PRO A 105 0.89 -3.54 -17.53
CA PRO A 105 1.55 -4.04 -18.72
C PRO A 105 2.65 -5.05 -18.35
N MET A 106 3.06 -5.89 -19.30
CA MET A 106 4.10 -6.91 -19.07
C MET A 106 5.43 -6.33 -18.57
N ASN A 107 5.78 -5.13 -19.02
CA ASN A 107 6.98 -4.39 -18.61
C ASN A 107 6.74 -3.43 -17.42
N ALA A 108 5.68 -3.64 -16.63
CA ALA A 108 5.38 -2.79 -15.48
C ALA A 108 6.53 -2.77 -14.45
N HIS A 109 7.23 -3.88 -14.27
CA HIS A 109 8.36 -4.01 -13.34
C HIS A 109 9.56 -3.14 -13.75
N ASP A 110 9.87 -3.06 -15.05
CA ASP A 110 10.91 -2.17 -15.58
C ASP A 110 10.55 -0.70 -15.40
N LYS A 111 9.28 -0.34 -15.69
CA LYS A 111 8.79 1.04 -15.56
C LYS A 111 8.71 1.49 -14.11
N ALA A 112 8.36 0.58 -13.20
CA ALA A 112 8.22 0.85 -11.77
C ALA A 112 9.58 0.86 -11.07
N SER A 113 10.54 0.06 -11.50
CA SER A 113 11.87 0.00 -10.88
C SER A 113 12.54 1.37 -10.89
N ALA A 114 13.09 1.77 -9.74
CA ALA A 114 13.69 3.07 -9.45
C ALA A 114 12.77 4.31 -9.51
N LYS A 115 11.52 4.16 -9.97
CA LYS A 115 10.51 5.24 -10.00
C LYS A 115 9.42 5.09 -8.96
N LEU A 116 9.07 3.85 -8.61
CA LEU A 116 8.09 3.53 -7.58
C LEU A 116 8.79 3.26 -6.25
N ILE A 117 8.37 3.95 -5.21
CA ILE A 117 8.84 3.75 -3.84
C ILE A 117 7.67 3.19 -3.03
N VAL A 118 7.74 1.91 -2.68
CA VAL A 118 6.76 1.27 -1.80
C VAL A 118 7.36 1.17 -0.41
N LYS A 119 6.71 1.79 0.57
CA LYS A 119 7.09 1.68 1.97
C LYS A 119 6.18 0.68 2.67
N GLY A 120 6.79 -0.17 3.49
CA GLY A 120 6.10 -1.13 4.33
C GLY A 120 6.82 -1.30 5.67
N THR A 121 6.18 -2.01 6.59
CA THR A 121 6.82 -2.42 7.84
C THR A 121 6.82 -3.92 7.90
N GLU A 122 7.96 -4.51 8.23
CA GLU A 122 8.06 -5.96 8.35
C GLU A 122 7.11 -6.48 9.44
N LEU A 123 6.45 -7.60 9.16
CA LEU A 123 5.68 -8.33 10.16
C LEU A 123 6.39 -9.63 10.49
N ARG A 124 6.98 -9.70 11.69
CA ARG A 124 7.72 -10.89 12.16
C ARG A 124 6.84 -11.71 13.07
N LEU A 125 6.73 -13.02 12.80
CA LEU A 125 6.10 -13.94 13.74
C LEU A 125 7.06 -14.19 14.91
N VAL A 126 6.57 -14.03 16.14
CA VAL A 126 7.34 -14.20 17.37
C VAL A 126 6.64 -15.20 18.28
N GLU A 127 7.41 -15.97 19.04
CA GLU A 127 6.86 -16.87 20.04
C GLU A 127 6.25 -16.07 21.21
N LYS A 128 5.03 -16.44 21.63
CA LYS A 128 4.27 -15.78 22.70
C LYS A 128 5.01 -15.69 24.05
N TYR A 129 6.00 -16.56 24.26
CA TYR A 129 6.77 -16.68 25.50
C TYR A 129 8.27 -16.44 25.30
N SER A 130 8.67 -15.65 24.30
CA SER A 130 10.06 -15.20 24.22
C SER A 130 10.39 -14.33 25.45
N PRO A 131 11.48 -14.60 26.20
CA PRO A 131 11.81 -13.80 27.39
C PRO A 131 12.06 -12.35 26.98
N LEU A 132 11.27 -11.43 27.57
CA LEU A 132 11.48 -9.99 27.44
C LEU A 132 12.92 -9.67 27.82
N THR A 133 13.72 -9.18 26.88
CA THR A 133 15.07 -8.72 27.20
C THR A 133 14.97 -7.43 28.02
N VAL A 134 15.87 -7.25 28.99
CA VAL A 134 15.84 -6.16 29.99
C VAL A 134 15.84 -4.74 29.38
N HIS A 135 16.06 -4.61 28.06
CA HIS A 135 15.92 -3.35 27.31
C HIS A 135 14.47 -2.98 26.94
N ASP A 136 13.48 -3.83 27.25
CA ASP A 136 12.07 -3.61 26.94
C ASP A 136 11.28 -2.93 28.08
N VAL A 137 11.95 -2.61 29.20
CA VAL A 137 11.34 -1.84 30.30
C VAL A 137 11.69 -0.36 30.10
N ASP A 138 10.75 0.38 29.51
CA ASP A 138 10.81 1.84 29.41
C ASP A 138 10.73 2.44 30.82
N GLN A 139 11.88 2.70 31.45
CA GLN A 139 11.96 3.49 32.67
C GLN A 139 11.76 4.95 32.29
N GLY A 140 10.48 5.34 32.23
CA GLY A 140 10.02 6.65 31.81
C GLY A 140 10.92 7.78 32.30
N SER A 141 11.62 8.40 31.35
CA SER A 141 12.20 9.72 31.53
C SER A 141 11.64 10.63 30.43
N SER A 142 10.89 11.62 30.91
CA SER A 142 10.20 12.64 30.13
C SER A 142 11.13 13.34 29.14
N SER A 143 10.88 13.16 27.85
CA SER A 143 10.98 14.24 26.85
C SER A 143 10.27 13.83 25.57
N CYS A 144 9.16 14.52 25.30
CA CYS A 144 8.63 14.83 23.97
C CYS A 144 9.25 14.10 22.76
N LEU A 145 8.86 12.84 22.52
CA LEU A 145 9.09 12.08 21.29
C LEU A 145 8.02 10.98 21.20
N LYS A 146 7.37 10.85 20.04
CA LYS A 146 6.38 9.83 19.66
C LYS A 146 6.42 8.58 20.55
N THR A 147 5.43 8.42 21.41
CA THR A 147 5.24 7.22 22.22
C THR A 147 5.18 6.00 21.29
N LYS A 148 6.22 5.15 21.36
CA LYS A 148 6.32 3.88 20.64
C LYS A 148 5.17 3.00 21.10
N GLY A 149 4.13 2.89 20.28
CA GLY A 149 3.03 1.95 20.50
C GLY A 149 3.54 0.50 20.61
N PRO A 150 2.69 -0.44 21.07
CA PRO A 150 3.11 -1.81 21.32
C PRO A 150 3.69 -2.42 20.05
N LYS A 151 4.95 -2.85 20.12
CA LYS A 151 5.65 -3.52 19.00
C LYS A 151 5.10 -4.91 18.72
N PHE A 152 4.21 -5.43 19.58
CA PHE A 152 3.69 -6.79 19.54
C PHE A 152 2.16 -6.78 19.53
N PHE A 153 1.55 -7.66 18.75
CA PHE A 153 0.10 -7.87 18.73
C PHE A 153 -0.22 -9.35 18.58
N GLU A 154 -1.23 -9.78 19.34
CA GLU A 154 -1.67 -11.17 19.37
C GLU A 154 -2.89 -11.35 18.49
N VAL A 155 -2.85 -12.36 17.62
CA VAL A 155 -3.96 -12.77 16.75
C VAL A 155 -4.15 -14.27 16.94
N GLY A 156 -5.11 -14.65 17.80
CA GLY A 156 -5.30 -16.04 18.19
C GLY A 156 -4.10 -16.57 18.99
N GLU A 157 -3.45 -17.62 18.46
CA GLU A 157 -2.26 -18.22 19.08
C GLU A 157 -0.94 -17.57 18.61
N TYR A 158 -1.01 -16.71 17.59
CA TYR A 158 0.16 -16.11 16.97
C TYR A 158 0.46 -14.73 17.58
N CYS A 159 1.72 -14.50 17.94
CA CYS A 159 2.22 -13.19 18.33
C CYS A 159 3.04 -12.61 17.19
N TRP A 160 2.74 -11.36 16.82
CA TRP A 160 3.38 -10.69 15.70
C TRP A 160 4.10 -9.45 16.19
N GLN A 161 5.31 -9.21 15.70
CA GLN A 161 6.11 -8.04 16.00
C GLN A 161 6.28 -7.16 14.77
N LEU A 162 6.04 -5.85 14.90
CA LEU A 162 6.47 -4.87 13.89
C LEU A 162 8.00 -4.82 13.88
N GLY A 163 8.59 -5.21 12.75
CA GLY A 163 10.02 -5.12 12.48
C GLY A 163 10.41 -3.76 11.89
N ASP A 164 11.44 -3.77 11.05
CA ASP A 164 12.00 -2.56 10.48
C ASP A 164 11.14 -2.02 9.32
N GLU A 165 11.26 -0.73 9.03
CA GLU A 165 10.66 -0.13 7.83
C GLU A 165 11.41 -0.65 6.60
N ILE A 166 10.68 -1.26 5.67
CA ILE A 166 11.21 -1.79 4.42
C ILE A 166 10.83 -0.83 3.31
N GLU A 167 11.81 -0.46 2.49
CA GLU A 167 11.60 0.29 1.27
C GLU A 167 11.87 -0.61 0.05
N MET A 168 10.86 -0.75 -0.80
CA MET A 168 10.92 -1.58 -2.01
C MET A 168 10.91 -0.67 -3.24
N THR A 169 12.01 -0.70 -3.99
CA THR A 169 12.25 0.16 -5.17
C THR A 169 12.69 -0.62 -6.41
N LYS A 170 12.92 -1.93 -6.29
CA LYS A 170 13.34 -2.81 -7.38
C LYS A 170 12.37 -3.98 -7.48
N PHE A 171 11.95 -4.29 -8.70
CA PHE A 171 11.01 -5.36 -8.99
C PHE A 171 11.57 -6.21 -10.12
N SER A 172 11.75 -7.51 -9.88
CA SER A 172 12.41 -8.39 -10.85
C SER A 172 11.49 -8.87 -11.96
N THR A 173 10.20 -9.06 -11.66
CA THR A 173 9.17 -9.46 -12.64
C THR A 173 7.86 -8.72 -12.38
N LYS A 174 6.91 -8.83 -13.33
CA LYS A 174 5.55 -8.29 -13.13
C LYS A 174 4.87 -8.97 -11.95
N GLU A 175 5.03 -10.28 -11.82
CA GLU A 175 4.46 -11.07 -10.73
C GLU A 175 5.03 -10.63 -9.38
N ASP A 176 6.35 -10.40 -9.30
CA ASP A 176 7.01 -9.85 -8.12
C ASP A 176 6.44 -8.47 -7.72
N LEU A 177 6.24 -7.59 -8.72
CA LEU A 177 5.59 -6.29 -8.50
C LEU A 177 4.15 -6.43 -8.00
N VAL A 178 3.38 -7.41 -8.48
CA VAL A 178 1.99 -7.66 -8.06
C VAL A 178 1.96 -8.25 -6.64
N GLU A 179 2.83 -9.21 -6.34
CA GLU A 179 2.89 -9.86 -5.03
C GLU A 179 3.35 -8.90 -3.93
N VAL A 180 4.38 -8.09 -4.16
CA VAL A 180 4.83 -7.05 -3.20
C VAL A 180 3.68 -6.11 -2.83
N LYS A 181 2.87 -5.74 -3.82
CA LYS A 181 1.74 -4.85 -3.67
C LYS A 181 0.56 -5.47 -2.92
N ILE A 182 0.21 -6.71 -3.27
CA ILE A 182 -0.83 -7.48 -2.59
C ILE A 182 -0.44 -7.69 -1.12
N ASN A 183 0.80 -8.09 -0.86
CA ASN A 183 1.29 -8.32 0.51
C ASN A 183 1.31 -7.04 1.35
N SER A 184 1.64 -5.89 0.74
CA SER A 184 1.55 -4.57 1.39
C SER A 184 0.10 -4.16 1.72
N GLN A 185 -0.88 -4.56 0.90
CA GLN A 185 -2.30 -4.32 1.19
C GLN A 185 -2.85 -5.21 2.30
N ILE A 186 -2.54 -6.50 2.29
CA ILE A 186 -3.00 -7.48 3.29
C ILE A 186 -2.59 -7.03 4.68
N LEU A 187 -1.35 -6.57 4.86
CA LEU A 187 -0.87 -6.08 6.15
C LEU A 187 -1.73 -4.93 6.69
N PHE A 188 -2.14 -3.99 5.83
CA PHE A 188 -2.97 -2.86 6.22
C PHE A 188 -4.41 -3.29 6.55
N ILE A 189 -5.00 -4.20 5.77
CA ILE A 189 -6.35 -4.73 6.05
C ILE A 189 -6.34 -5.52 7.36
N CYS A 190 -5.35 -6.39 7.58
CA CYS A 190 -5.20 -7.14 8.82
C CYS A 190 -5.04 -6.19 10.02
N ILE A 191 -4.15 -5.21 9.96
CA ILE A 191 -3.94 -4.24 11.05
C ILE A 191 -5.22 -3.43 11.31
N SER A 192 -5.91 -2.96 10.25
CA SER A 192 -7.13 -2.15 10.38
C SER A 192 -8.30 -2.95 10.96
N VAL A 193 -8.49 -4.20 10.53
CA VAL A 193 -9.53 -5.09 11.06
C VAL A 193 -9.24 -5.49 12.50
N LEU A 194 -7.96 -5.69 12.86
CA LEU A 194 -7.55 -5.99 14.24
C LEU A 194 -7.73 -4.79 15.17
N LEU A 195 -7.38 -3.58 14.74
CA LEU A 195 -7.56 -2.34 15.51
C LEU A 195 -9.03 -1.95 15.69
N CYS A 196 -9.91 -2.30 14.76
CA CYS A 196 -11.36 -2.09 14.91
C CYS A 196 -12.07 -3.13 15.81
N ARG A 197 -11.37 -4.18 16.26
CA ARG A 197 -11.92 -5.21 17.16
C ARG A 197 -11.46 -5.10 18.62
N SER A 198 -10.70 -4.05 18.98
CA SER A 198 -10.36 -3.70 20.38
C SER A 198 -11.23 -2.57 20.91
#